data_AF-K5WF16-F1
#
_entry.id   AF-K5WF16-F1
#
_cell.length_a   1.000
_cell.length_b   1.000
_cell.length_c   1.000
_cell.angle_alpha   90.00
_cell.angle_beta   90.00
_cell.angle_gamma   90.00
#
_symmetry.space_group_name_H-M   'P 1'
#
loop_
_entity.id
_entity.type
_entity.pdbx_description
1 polymer ?
#
loop_
_entity_poly.entity_id
_entity_poly.type
_entity_poly.pdbx_seq_one_letter_code
_entity_poly.pdbx_strand_id
1 'polypeptide(L)'
;MPKNRKDRDEYHNNLNLAPVREPTALHLFTAGVKHKFDPSVPISHRTHSHIALVTAFKGRAVTSKTRAAGRRVNEETIVGWSTFLALIKAHKKLQKGWPISKVVLYTTSQLIVKNLMSTNSKPLGSQLSIAVSLAFDAIATDFPEVDIEVRGFNKSWATSPPYSSEESGLLQPLAHRAYYSAETART
;
A
#
# COMPACT_ATOMS: atom_id res chain seq x y z
N MET A 1 9.77 0.24 -16.25
CA MET A 1 9.96 -0.99 -15.45
C MET A 1 11.03 -1.83 -16.14
N PRO A 2 11.93 -2.50 -15.39
CA PRO A 2 12.99 -3.33 -15.95
C PRO A 2 12.42 -4.51 -16.75
N LYS A 3 13.07 -4.88 -17.86
CA LYS A 3 12.57 -5.90 -18.80
C LYS A 3 13.02 -7.32 -18.45
N ASN A 4 14.08 -7.51 -17.65
CA ASN A 4 14.62 -8.81 -17.27
C ASN A 4 14.64 -9.02 -15.74
N ARG A 5 14.75 -10.29 -15.30
CA ARG A 5 14.74 -10.70 -13.89
C ARG A 5 15.91 -10.12 -13.08
N LYS A 6 17.13 -10.10 -13.63
CA LYS A 6 18.31 -9.53 -12.95
C LYS A 6 18.15 -8.03 -12.70
N ASP A 7 17.76 -7.28 -13.72
CA ASP A 7 17.48 -5.85 -13.63
C ASP A 7 16.35 -5.55 -12.64
N ARG A 8 15.37 -6.46 -12.53
CA ARG A 8 14.28 -6.34 -11.56
C ARG A 8 14.78 -6.50 -10.13
N ASP A 9 15.65 -7.47 -9.88
CA ASP A 9 16.21 -7.73 -8.55
C ASP A 9 17.13 -6.57 -8.13
N GLU A 10 17.96 -6.05 -9.04
CA GLU A 10 18.78 -4.85 -8.82
C GLU A 10 17.92 -3.60 -8.58
N TYR A 11 16.90 -3.38 -9.41
CA TYR A 11 15.94 -2.28 -9.24
C TYR A 11 15.24 -2.34 -7.90
N HIS A 12 14.80 -3.52 -7.45
CA HIS A 12 14.20 -3.69 -6.14
C HIS A 12 15.21 -3.44 -5.02
N ASN A 13 16.44 -3.95 -5.11
CA ASN A 13 17.49 -3.66 -4.11
C ASN A 13 17.78 -2.16 -3.98
N ASN A 14 17.83 -1.44 -5.10
CA ASN A 14 18.02 0.01 -5.08
C ASN A 14 16.81 0.75 -4.48
N LEU A 15 15.60 0.25 -4.69
CA LEU A 15 14.40 0.78 -4.03
C LEU A 15 14.41 0.52 -2.51
N ASN A 16 15.00 -0.59 -2.06
CA ASN A 16 15.08 -0.90 -0.63
C ASN A 16 15.81 0.21 0.14
N LEU A 17 16.95 0.65 -0.40
CA LEU A 17 17.80 1.66 0.23
C LEU A 17 17.46 3.09 -0.19
N ALA A 18 16.43 3.28 -1.02
CA ALA A 18 16.09 4.61 -1.50
C ALA A 18 15.55 5.48 -0.35
N PRO A 19 16.07 6.71 -0.17
CA PRO A 19 15.47 7.66 0.75
C PRO A 19 14.19 8.24 0.15
N VAL A 20 13.29 8.69 1.04
CA VAL A 20 12.14 9.54 0.70
C VAL A 20 12.68 10.92 0.31
N ARG A 21 12.92 11.14 -0.98
CA ARG A 21 13.58 12.36 -1.50
C ARG A 21 12.63 13.52 -1.78
N GLU A 22 11.36 13.24 -2.06
CA GLU A 22 10.41 14.27 -2.51
C GLU A 22 9.71 14.91 -1.30
N PRO A 23 10.02 16.17 -0.93
CA PRO A 23 9.54 16.80 0.31
C PRO A 23 8.04 17.12 0.30
N THR A 24 7.44 17.17 -0.89
CA THR A 24 6.01 17.38 -1.14
C THR A 24 5.29 16.09 -1.54
N ALA A 25 5.98 14.94 -1.51
CA ALA A 25 5.33 13.66 -1.80
C ALA A 25 4.73 13.06 -0.52
N LEU A 26 3.48 12.61 -0.62
CA LEU A 26 2.83 11.77 0.36
C LEU A 26 3.09 10.30 0.00
N HIS A 27 3.86 9.61 0.84
CA HIS A 27 4.18 8.20 0.65
C HIS A 27 3.19 7.33 1.41
N LEU A 28 2.54 6.39 0.71
CA LEU A 28 1.55 5.48 1.26
C LEU A 28 2.00 4.05 1.04
N PHE A 29 2.37 3.36 2.12
CA PHE A 29 2.79 1.96 2.07
C PHE A 29 1.63 1.08 2.48
N THR A 30 1.14 0.29 1.54
CA THR A 30 0.03 -0.63 1.73
C THR A 30 0.52 -2.07 1.75
N ALA A 31 0.17 -2.80 2.80
CA ALA A 31 0.46 -4.23 2.90
C ALA A 31 -0.83 -5.01 3.12
N GLY A 32 -0.89 -6.17 2.47
CA GLY A 32 -1.96 -7.14 2.61
C GLY A 32 -1.42 -8.50 3.01
N VAL A 33 -1.86 -9.02 4.16
CA VAL A 33 -1.43 -10.33 4.66
C VAL A 33 -2.65 -11.23 4.82
N LYS A 34 -2.58 -12.41 4.19
CA LYS A 34 -3.50 -13.52 4.42
C LYS A 34 -2.80 -14.52 5.33
N HIS A 35 -3.34 -14.75 6.51
CA HIS A 35 -2.82 -15.74 7.45
C HIS A 35 -3.25 -17.15 7.00
N LYS A 36 -2.38 -18.13 7.27
CA LYS A 36 -2.71 -19.54 7.02
C LYS A 36 -3.94 -19.92 7.84
N PHE A 37 -4.92 -20.52 7.17
CA PHE A 37 -6.09 -21.10 7.81
C PHE A 37 -5.71 -22.48 8.32
N ASP A 38 -5.80 -22.70 9.63
CA ASP A 38 -5.71 -24.04 10.21
C ASP A 38 -7.14 -24.59 10.37
N PRO A 39 -7.54 -25.59 9.54
CA PRO A 39 -8.87 -26.18 9.62
C PRO A 39 -9.13 -26.97 10.90
N SER A 40 -8.08 -27.33 11.67
CA SER A 40 -8.20 -28.06 12.93
C SER A 40 -8.60 -27.19 14.12
N VAL A 41 -8.55 -25.86 13.98
CA VAL A 41 -8.90 -24.90 15.03
C VAL A 41 -10.38 -24.46 14.86
N PRO A 42 -11.22 -24.57 15.91
CA PRO A 42 -12.64 -24.19 15.82
C PRO A 42 -12.84 -22.76 15.32
N ILE A 43 -13.83 -22.62 14.45
CA ILE A 43 -14.06 -21.50 13.53
C ILE A 43 -14.49 -20.16 14.18
N SER A 44 -14.69 -20.08 15.49
CA SER A 44 -15.34 -18.91 16.07
C SER A 44 -14.45 -17.65 16.05
N HIS A 45 -14.88 -16.63 15.28
CA HIS A 45 -14.49 -15.21 15.34
C HIS A 45 -13.12 -14.74 14.80
N ARG A 46 -12.33 -15.58 14.11
CA ARG A 46 -11.01 -15.12 13.63
C ARG A 46 -11.06 -14.45 12.25
N THR A 47 -10.58 -13.22 12.18
CA THR A 47 -10.17 -12.57 10.93
C THR A 47 -8.92 -13.27 10.40
N HIS A 48 -8.91 -13.67 9.12
CA HIS A 48 -7.78 -14.40 8.52
C HIS A 48 -6.92 -13.53 7.61
N SER A 49 -7.25 -12.26 7.46
CA SER A 49 -6.47 -11.35 6.65
C SER A 49 -6.44 -9.96 7.27
N HIS A 50 -5.29 -9.31 7.21
CA HIS A 50 -5.10 -7.95 7.66
C HIS A 50 -4.55 -7.08 6.54
N ILE A 51 -4.94 -5.82 6.60
CA ILE A 51 -4.35 -4.75 5.79
C ILE A 51 -3.64 -3.78 6.73
N ALA A 52 -2.49 -3.29 6.29
CA ALA A 52 -1.79 -2.21 6.95
C ALA A 52 -1.53 -1.07 5.99
N LEU A 53 -1.54 0.13 6.54
CA LEU A 53 -1.24 1.39 5.87
C LEU A 53 -0.28 2.20 6.73
N VAL A 54 0.90 2.47 6.20
CA VAL A 54 1.83 3.47 6.74
C VAL A 54 1.80 4.69 5.82
N THR A 55 1.47 5.84 6.38
CA THR A 55 1.56 7.13 5.71
C THR A 55 2.82 7.84 6.17
N ALA A 56 3.66 8.26 5.23
CA ALA A 56 4.85 9.05 5.49
C ALA A 56 4.85 10.34 4.66
N PHE A 57 5.41 11.39 5.24
CA PHE A 57 5.56 12.70 4.61
C PHE A 57 6.86 13.32 5.11
N LYS A 58 7.65 13.94 4.21
CA LYS A 58 9.00 14.48 4.54
C LYS A 58 9.89 13.45 5.26
N GLY A 59 9.91 12.21 4.77
CA GLY A 59 10.70 11.11 5.34
C GLY A 59 10.24 10.59 6.69
N ARG A 60 9.16 11.11 7.29
CA ARG A 60 8.68 10.69 8.60
C ARG A 60 7.34 9.97 8.49
N ALA A 61 7.19 8.85 9.21
CA ALA A 61 5.90 8.20 9.36
C ALA A 61 4.93 9.10 10.15
N VAL A 62 3.86 9.54 9.49
CA VAL A 62 2.81 10.39 10.07
C VAL A 62 1.74 9.55 10.75
N THR A 63 1.35 8.44 10.14
CA THR A 63 0.41 7.48 10.74
C THR A 63 0.72 6.06 10.33
N SER A 64 0.53 5.11 11.24
CA SER A 64 0.49 3.67 10.95
C SER A 64 -0.85 3.13 11.41
N LYS A 65 -1.53 2.34 10.57
CA LYS A 65 -2.79 1.68 10.92
C LYS A 65 -2.82 0.26 10.36
N THR A 66 -3.30 -0.67 11.19
CA THR A 66 -3.67 -2.01 10.75
C THR A 66 -5.17 -2.23 10.97
N ARG A 67 -5.81 -2.96 10.06
CA ARG A 67 -7.23 -3.30 10.10
C ARG A 67 -7.46 -4.73 9.63
N ALA A 68 -8.49 -5.35 10.20
CA ALA A 68 -9.05 -6.60 9.70
C ALA A 68 -9.60 -6.38 8.28
N ALA A 69 -9.20 -7.25 7.34
CA ALA A 69 -9.67 -7.23 5.95
C ALA A 69 -10.81 -8.22 5.71
N GLY A 70 -11.19 -8.98 6.73
CA GLY A 70 -12.29 -9.94 6.69
C GLY A 70 -11.84 -11.40 6.68
N ARG A 71 -12.84 -12.28 6.61
CA ARG A 71 -12.65 -13.73 6.64
C ARG A 71 -12.51 -14.27 5.22
N ARG A 72 -11.48 -15.07 4.96
CA ARG A 72 -11.26 -15.78 3.67
C ARG A 72 -11.21 -14.87 2.43
N VAL A 73 -10.81 -13.61 2.57
CA VAL A 73 -10.62 -12.70 1.43
C VAL A 73 -9.42 -13.12 0.57
N ASN A 74 -9.54 -12.95 -0.75
CA ASN A 74 -8.47 -13.24 -1.71
C ASN A 74 -7.45 -12.09 -1.77
N GLU A 75 -6.31 -12.30 -2.42
CA GLU A 75 -5.24 -11.30 -2.46
C GLU A 75 -5.66 -10.01 -3.16
N GLU A 76 -6.43 -10.10 -4.25
CA GLU A 76 -6.97 -8.93 -4.96
C GLU A 76 -7.84 -8.05 -4.05
N THR A 77 -8.69 -8.68 -3.25
CA THR A 77 -9.57 -8.01 -2.30
C THR A 77 -8.76 -7.31 -1.20
N ILE A 78 -7.74 -7.98 -0.66
CA ILE A 78 -6.88 -7.41 0.37
C ILE A 78 -6.11 -6.19 -0.19
N VAL A 79 -5.48 -6.35 -1.36
CA VAL A 79 -4.73 -5.28 -2.02
C VAL A 79 -5.66 -4.12 -2.38
N GLY A 80 -6.85 -4.39 -2.92
CA GLY A 80 -7.84 -3.37 -3.25
C GLY A 80 -8.32 -2.59 -2.02
N TRP A 81 -8.65 -3.25 -0.90
CA TRP A 81 -9.06 -2.55 0.32
C TRP A 81 -7.94 -1.68 0.89
N SER A 82 -6.70 -2.21 0.91
CA SER A 82 -5.55 -1.44 1.39
C SER A 82 -5.30 -0.19 0.52
N THR A 83 -5.47 -0.33 -0.80
CA THR A 83 -5.36 0.76 -1.78
C THR A 83 -6.47 1.79 -1.57
N PHE A 84 -7.72 1.36 -1.46
CA PHE A 84 -8.85 2.25 -1.20
C PHE A 84 -8.64 3.10 0.05
N LEU A 85 -8.22 2.47 1.16
CA LEU A 85 -7.92 3.21 2.40
C LEU A 85 -6.77 4.20 2.25
N ALA A 86 -5.76 3.86 1.45
CA ALA A 86 -4.65 4.75 1.14
C ALA A 86 -5.12 5.98 0.37
N LEU A 87 -5.96 5.82 -0.65
CA LEU A 87 -6.51 6.92 -1.44
C LEU A 87 -7.41 7.83 -0.60
N ILE A 88 -8.31 7.26 0.20
CA ILE A 88 -9.12 8.06 1.15
C ILE A 88 -8.24 8.84 2.12
N LYS A 89 -7.10 8.25 2.54
CA LYS A 89 -6.14 8.94 3.40
C LYS A 89 -5.43 10.09 2.66
N ALA A 90 -5.04 9.91 1.41
CA ALA A 90 -4.48 10.97 0.56
C ALA A 90 -5.47 12.11 0.38
N HIS A 91 -6.68 11.80 -0.08
CA HIS A 91 -7.75 12.76 -0.31
C HIS A 91 -8.04 13.60 0.95
N LYS A 92 -8.18 12.96 2.12
CA LYS A 92 -8.34 13.66 3.41
C LYS A 92 -7.16 14.54 3.81
N LYS A 93 -5.95 14.25 3.35
CA LYS A 93 -4.77 15.09 3.63
C LYS A 93 -4.73 16.29 2.69
N LEU A 94 -5.06 16.08 1.42
CA LEU A 94 -5.21 17.13 0.40
C LEU A 94 -6.32 18.12 0.79
N GLN A 95 -7.50 17.64 1.17
CA GLN A 95 -8.60 18.47 1.69
C GLN A 95 -8.22 19.31 2.91
N LYS A 96 -7.22 18.88 3.68
CA LYS A 96 -6.71 19.63 4.85
C LYS A 96 -5.63 20.65 4.48
N GLY A 97 -5.39 20.90 3.19
CA GLY A 97 -4.39 21.86 2.71
C GLY A 97 -2.96 21.42 2.97
N TRP A 98 -2.69 20.10 3.07
CA TRP A 98 -1.30 19.64 3.17
C TRP A 98 -0.56 19.97 1.87
N PRO A 99 0.70 20.44 1.92
CA PRO A 99 1.47 20.84 0.74
C PRO A 99 1.99 19.59 0.01
N ILE A 100 1.07 18.86 -0.60
CA ILE A 100 1.31 17.60 -1.30
C ILE A 100 1.19 17.88 -2.80
N SER A 101 2.26 17.64 -3.55
CA SER A 101 2.24 17.74 -5.02
C SER A 101 2.22 16.37 -5.69
N LYS A 102 2.43 15.30 -4.91
CA LYS A 102 2.49 13.93 -5.42
C LYS A 102 2.07 12.92 -4.37
N VAL A 103 1.33 11.89 -4.77
CA VAL A 103 1.00 10.73 -3.95
C VAL A 103 1.74 9.52 -4.51
N VAL A 104 2.61 8.91 -3.72
CA VAL A 104 3.31 7.68 -4.10
C VAL A 104 2.75 6.51 -3.31
N LEU A 105 1.98 5.67 -4.00
CA LEU A 105 1.39 4.45 -3.46
C LEU A 105 2.33 3.27 -3.65
N TYR A 106 2.93 2.80 -2.57
CA TYR A 106 3.66 1.55 -2.51
C TYR A 106 2.68 0.43 -2.18
N THR A 107 2.69 -0.64 -2.97
CA THR A 107 1.81 -1.80 -2.78
C THR A 107 2.55 -3.12 -2.98
N THR A 108 2.09 -4.18 -2.30
CA THR A 108 2.57 -5.54 -2.51
C THR A 108 2.24 -6.11 -3.89
N SER A 109 1.32 -5.49 -4.66
CA SER A 109 1.05 -5.88 -6.05
C SER A 109 0.66 -4.68 -6.92
N GLN A 110 1.66 -4.15 -7.63
CA GLN A 110 1.47 -3.04 -8.57
C GLN A 110 0.53 -3.42 -9.73
N LEU A 111 0.58 -4.68 -10.18
CA LEU A 111 -0.26 -5.16 -11.28
C LEU A 111 -1.75 -5.12 -10.90
N ILE A 112 -2.10 -5.59 -9.70
CA ILE A 112 -3.48 -5.55 -9.21
C ILE A 112 -3.97 -4.10 -9.13
N VAL A 113 -3.19 -3.20 -8.53
CA VAL A 113 -3.59 -1.79 -8.42
C VAL A 113 -3.72 -1.12 -9.79
N LYS A 114 -2.81 -1.39 -10.73
CA LYS A 114 -2.91 -0.88 -12.10
C LYS A 114 -4.16 -1.39 -12.82
N ASN A 115 -4.51 -2.65 -12.63
CA ASN A 115 -5.74 -3.20 -13.18
C ASN A 115 -6.97 -2.53 -12.55
N LEU A 116 -6.95 -2.24 -11.24
CA LEU A 116 -8.03 -1.51 -10.57
C LEU A 116 -8.14 -0.04 -11.05
N MET A 117 -7.02 0.60 -11.39
CA MET A 117 -7.01 1.94 -12.00
C MET A 117 -7.56 1.94 -13.42
N SER A 118 -7.26 0.91 -14.23
CA SER A 118 -7.69 0.85 -15.63
C SER A 118 -9.13 0.40 -15.82
N THR A 119 -9.79 -0.11 -14.77
CA THR A 119 -11.19 -0.57 -14.81
C THR A 119 -12.25 0.52 -14.92
N ASN A 120 -11.87 1.78 -15.19
CA ASN A 120 -12.81 2.87 -15.53
C ASN A 120 -13.76 2.52 -16.71
N SER A 121 -13.51 1.43 -17.44
CA SER A 121 -14.27 0.98 -18.62
C SER A 121 -15.14 -0.27 -18.44
N LYS A 122 -15.24 -0.87 -17.23
CA LYS A 122 -16.05 -2.09 -17.04
C LYS A 122 -17.31 -1.83 -16.20
N PRO A 123 -18.52 -1.87 -16.81
CA PRO A 123 -19.79 -1.72 -16.10
C PRO A 123 -20.13 -2.89 -15.14
N LEU A 124 -19.25 -3.89 -15.03
CA LEU A 124 -19.42 -5.15 -14.28
C LEU A 124 -18.26 -5.43 -13.30
N GLY A 125 -17.57 -4.39 -12.83
CA GLY A 125 -16.52 -4.55 -11.81
C GLY A 125 -17.08 -4.99 -10.46
N SER A 126 -16.27 -5.68 -9.65
CA SER A 126 -16.58 -5.89 -8.22
C SER A 126 -16.82 -4.54 -7.50
N GLN A 127 -17.61 -4.53 -6.42
CA GLN A 127 -17.84 -3.33 -5.60
C GLN A 127 -16.52 -2.63 -5.19
N LEU A 128 -15.48 -3.43 -4.92
CA LEU A 128 -14.16 -2.92 -4.55
C LEU A 128 -13.45 -2.23 -5.72
N SER A 129 -13.50 -2.79 -6.93
CA SER A 129 -12.90 -2.15 -8.10
C SER A 129 -13.57 -0.82 -8.43
N ILE A 130 -14.89 -0.73 -8.28
CA ILE A 130 -15.64 0.52 -8.45
C ILE A 130 -15.19 1.53 -7.39
N ALA A 131 -15.14 1.14 -6.11
CA ALA A 131 -14.73 2.03 -5.03
C ALA A 131 -13.30 2.56 -5.20
N VAL A 132 -12.35 1.72 -5.61
CA VAL A 132 -10.96 2.12 -5.86
C VAL A 132 -10.87 3.07 -7.06
N SER A 133 -11.53 2.75 -8.17
CA SER A 133 -11.60 3.60 -9.36
C SER A 133 -12.16 4.99 -9.03
N LEU A 134 -13.31 5.06 -8.34
CA LEU A 134 -13.90 6.32 -7.89
C LEU A 134 -12.99 7.12 -6.96
N ALA A 135 -12.23 6.44 -6.08
CA ALA A 135 -11.29 7.13 -5.19
C ALA A 135 -10.08 7.73 -5.94
N PHE A 136 -9.62 7.08 -7.02
CA PHE A 136 -8.61 7.68 -7.91
C PHE A 136 -9.18 8.87 -8.66
N ASP A 137 -10.37 8.71 -9.26
CA ASP A 137 -11.05 9.76 -10.02
C ASP A 137 -11.36 10.99 -9.16
N ALA A 138 -11.77 10.80 -7.90
CA ALA A 138 -12.00 11.88 -6.96
C ALA A 138 -10.71 12.69 -6.67
N ILE A 139 -9.55 12.04 -6.51
CA ILE A 139 -8.30 12.79 -6.32
C ILE A 139 -7.92 13.52 -7.60
N ALA A 140 -8.00 12.87 -8.76
CA ALA A 140 -7.66 13.49 -10.05
C ALA A 140 -8.58 14.68 -10.39
N THR A 141 -9.86 14.60 -10.03
CA THR A 141 -10.85 15.66 -10.27
C THR A 141 -10.71 16.80 -9.26
N ASP A 142 -10.61 16.48 -7.97
CA ASP A 142 -10.59 17.50 -6.91
C ASP A 142 -9.22 18.19 -6.79
N PHE A 143 -8.14 17.51 -7.18
CA PHE A 143 -6.74 17.95 -7.03
C PHE A 143 -5.94 17.64 -8.32
N PRO A 144 -6.27 18.27 -9.46
CA PRO A 144 -5.68 17.97 -10.76
C PRO A 144 -4.17 18.23 -10.85
N GLU A 145 -3.62 19.05 -9.96
CA GLU A 145 -2.20 19.33 -9.83
C GLU A 145 -1.39 18.22 -9.13
N VAL A 146 -2.07 17.23 -8.54
CA VAL A 146 -1.44 16.16 -7.75
C VAL A 146 -1.23 14.92 -8.62
N ASP A 147 0.04 14.58 -8.86
CA ASP A 147 0.40 13.34 -9.54
C ASP A 147 0.24 12.11 -8.62
N ILE A 148 -0.28 11.00 -9.15
CA ILE A 148 -0.43 9.74 -8.40
C ILE A 148 0.44 8.66 -9.05
N GLU A 149 1.48 8.25 -8.33
CA GLU A 149 2.41 7.22 -8.78
C GLU A 149 2.19 5.91 -7.99
N VAL A 150 2.00 4.79 -8.70
CA VAL A 150 1.90 3.46 -8.07
C VAL A 150 3.19 2.67 -8.27
N ARG A 151 3.83 2.28 -7.17
CA ARG A 151 5.06 1.48 -7.13
C ARG A 151 4.83 0.13 -6.47
N GLY A 152 5.41 -0.92 -7.04
CA GLY A 152 5.43 -2.24 -6.42
C GLY A 152 6.56 -2.36 -5.40
N PHE A 153 6.25 -2.93 -4.24
CA PHE A 153 7.26 -3.45 -3.32
C PHE A 153 7.07 -4.94 -3.13
N ASN A 154 8.17 -5.70 -3.24
CA ASN A 154 8.11 -7.15 -3.01
C ASN A 154 7.96 -7.42 -1.50
N LYS A 155 7.27 -8.49 -1.13
CA LYS A 155 7.24 -8.99 0.26
C LYS A 155 8.66 -9.22 0.78
N SER A 156 9.57 -9.77 -0.03
CA SER A 156 10.97 -9.99 0.36
C SER A 156 11.70 -8.72 0.77
N TRP A 157 11.38 -7.59 0.12
CA TRP A 157 11.86 -6.27 0.51
C TRP A 157 11.31 -5.88 1.88
N ALA A 158 9.99 -6.00 2.08
CA ALA A 158 9.35 -5.65 3.34
C ALA A 158 9.67 -6.62 4.50
N THR A 159 10.14 -7.84 4.25
CA THR A 159 10.52 -8.82 5.29
C THR A 159 12.02 -8.86 5.58
N SER A 160 12.84 -8.14 4.81
CA SER A 160 14.28 -8.07 5.07
C SER A 160 14.54 -7.33 6.40
N PRO A 161 15.57 -7.73 7.18
CA PRO A 161 15.86 -7.12 8.48
C PRO A 161 15.90 -5.60 8.35
N PRO A 162 15.27 -4.84 9.25
CA PRO A 162 15.50 -3.41 9.30
C PRO A 162 16.98 -3.21 9.62
N TYR A 163 17.68 -2.51 8.74
CA TYR A 163 18.93 -1.89 9.13
C TYR A 163 18.61 -0.87 10.24
N SER A 164 19.62 -0.55 11.06
CA SER A 164 19.51 0.12 12.37
C SER A 164 18.50 1.29 12.47
N SER A 165 18.10 1.62 13.70
CA SER A 165 17.12 2.69 14.04
C SER A 165 17.38 4.08 13.43
N GLU A 166 18.55 4.31 12.81
CA GLU A 166 18.93 5.55 12.15
C GLU A 166 18.26 5.76 10.77
N GLU A 167 17.58 4.74 10.21
CA GLU A 167 16.99 4.80 8.86
C GLU A 167 15.56 5.37 8.78
N SER A 168 15.17 6.24 9.72
CA SER A 168 13.89 6.97 9.66
C SER A 168 13.89 7.93 8.46
N GLY A 169 13.46 7.45 7.30
CA GLY A 169 13.52 8.20 6.04
C GLY A 169 13.73 7.34 4.82
N LEU A 170 14.09 6.06 4.99
CA LEU A 170 14.20 5.11 3.90
C LEU A 170 12.86 4.43 3.59
N LEU A 171 12.69 4.02 2.33
CA LEU A 171 11.47 3.32 1.90
C LEU A 171 11.34 1.94 2.57
N GLN A 172 12.45 1.22 2.81
CA GLN A 172 12.42 -0.13 3.39
C GLN A 172 11.86 -0.22 4.81
N PRO A 173 12.32 0.57 5.80
CA PRO A 173 11.77 0.50 7.16
C PRO A 173 10.28 0.84 7.20
N LEU A 174 9.80 1.72 6.30
CA LEU A 174 8.38 2.06 6.20
C LEU A 174 7.54 0.94 5.59
N ALA A 175 8.06 0.29 4.54
CA ALA A 175 7.44 -0.90 3.95
C ALA A 175 7.44 -2.08 4.93
N HIS A 176 8.56 -2.31 5.63
CA HIS A 176 8.69 -3.32 6.69
C HIS A 176 7.69 -3.07 7.81
N ARG A 177 7.60 -1.83 8.31
CA ARG A 177 6.61 -1.47 9.33
C ARG A 177 5.19 -1.79 8.88
N ALA A 178 4.82 -1.46 7.64
CA ALA A 178 3.48 -1.79 7.12
C ALA A 178 3.27 -3.31 7.08
N TYR A 179 4.20 -4.06 6.48
CA TYR A 179 4.08 -5.50 6.32
C TYR A 179 4.09 -6.25 7.64
N TYR A 180 5.08 -5.99 8.50
CA TYR A 180 5.20 -6.58 9.83
C TYR A 180 3.95 -6.29 10.67
N SER A 181 3.43 -5.05 10.64
CA SER A 181 2.21 -4.73 11.39
C SER A 181 0.97 -5.50 10.91
N ALA A 182 0.88 -5.84 9.62
CA ALA A 182 -0.20 -6.69 9.11
C ALA A 182 0.04 -8.18 9.44
N GLU A 183 1.30 -8.62 9.45
CA GLU A 183 1.67 -10.01 9.73
C GLU A 183 1.53 -10.37 11.21
N THR A 184 1.93 -9.46 12.11
CA THR A 184 1.86 -9.66 13.56
C THR A 184 0.57 -9.16 14.17
N ALA A 185 -0.36 -8.63 13.37
CA ALA A 185 -1.73 -8.41 13.81
C ALA A 185 -2.37 -9.79 14.10
N ARG A 186 -2.08 -10.30 15.30
CA ARG A 186 -2.73 -11.47 15.86
C ARG A 186 -4.15 -11.06 16.22
N THR A 187 -5.07 -11.91 15.77
CA THR A 187 -6.50 -11.93 16.11
C THR A 187 -6.75 -11.79 17.59
#